data_AF-A0A6G3TSS3-F1
#
_entry.id   AF-A0A6G3TSS3-F1
#
_cell.length_a   1.000
_cell.length_b   1.000
_cell.length_c   1.000
_cell.angle_alpha   90.00
_cell.angle_beta   90.00
_cell.angle_gamma   90.00
#
_symmetry.space_group_name_H-M   'P 1'
#
loop_
_entity.id
_entity.type
_entity.pdbx_description
1 polymer ?
#
loop_
_entity_poly.entity_id
_entity_poly.type
_entity_poly.pdbx_seq_one_letter_code
_entity_poly.pdbx_strand_id
1 'polypeptide(L)'
;MPVRYPRPLRPGDRVAVTSPSSGVPEKLRERLNVAIRDVEARGYEVVVGACLDGSGHVSASAPERAAELTRMLTDPGIRAVVPPWGGDLAIDLLPLLDWDRLREAEPTWLVGYSDLSTLMTPLTLLTGTATVHGNNLMDTPYRTPDGLVSWFDIVSAPRGHRFTQTPPGRHRTTGWDDYALHPDAREYTLDTPGGWTRLDGGGDVEVEGRLIGGCIETLCNLTGSGCLDTSAFARTAAPEGLLVYVEACGDDALAICRNLHGMRLAGFFDAANAVLVGRTSAPGVPSLSQHQAVLDALGPLGVPIVADVECGHVPPYLPLVNGAHGRLTHTSTRSEITQTLA
;
A
#
# COMPACT_ATOMS: atom_id res chain seq x y z
N MET A 1 -7.79 11.87 -16.17
CA MET A 1 -9.04 11.37 -15.56
C MET A 1 -8.98 11.76 -14.08
N PRO A 2 -10.01 12.37 -13.50
CA PRO A 2 -9.95 12.79 -12.10
C PRO A 2 -9.86 11.59 -11.16
N VAL A 3 -9.20 11.78 -10.02
CA VAL A 3 -9.22 10.80 -8.92
C VAL A 3 -10.63 10.72 -8.34
N ARG A 4 -11.08 9.50 -8.06
CA ARG A 4 -12.41 9.13 -7.58
C ARG A 4 -12.26 8.47 -6.22
N TYR A 5 -12.68 9.17 -5.17
CA TYR A 5 -12.62 8.63 -3.81
C TYR A 5 -13.92 7.86 -3.53
N PRO A 6 -13.83 6.63 -3.02
CA PRO A 6 -14.98 5.90 -2.50
C PRO A 6 -15.73 6.70 -1.44
N ARG A 7 -17.03 6.42 -1.28
CA ARG A 7 -17.82 7.07 -0.23
C ARG A 7 -17.27 6.70 1.15
N PRO A 8 -17.32 7.62 2.12
CA PRO A 8 -16.89 7.34 3.48
C PRO A 8 -17.72 6.21 4.10
N LEU A 9 -17.06 5.22 4.71
CA LEU A 9 -17.75 4.14 5.43
C LEU A 9 -18.54 4.66 6.64
N ARG A 10 -19.68 4.05 6.90
CA ARG A 10 -20.55 4.27 8.07
C ARG A 10 -20.95 2.93 8.69
N PRO A 11 -21.24 2.88 10.01
CA PRO A 11 -21.82 1.69 10.61
C PRO A 11 -23.04 1.19 9.82
N GLY A 12 -23.11 -0.11 9.55
CA GLY A 12 -24.07 -0.77 8.66
C GLY A 12 -23.58 -0.97 7.22
N ASP A 13 -22.52 -0.27 6.79
CA ASP A 13 -21.91 -0.53 5.48
C ASP A 13 -21.17 -1.89 5.46
N ARG A 14 -21.04 -2.46 4.26
CA ARG A 14 -20.38 -3.75 4.05
C ARG A 14 -18.90 -3.61 3.71
N VAL A 15 -18.09 -4.43 4.37
CA VAL A 15 -16.67 -4.66 4.07
C VAL A 15 -16.52 -6.08 3.56
N ALA A 16 -16.01 -6.24 2.34
CA ALA A 16 -15.81 -7.55 1.73
C ALA A 16 -14.38 -8.07 1.92
N VAL A 17 -14.25 -9.38 2.06
CA VAL A 17 -12.98 -10.07 2.29
C VAL A 17 -12.81 -11.17 1.25
N THR A 18 -11.75 -11.10 0.45
CA THR A 18 -11.35 -12.11 -0.54
C THR A 18 -9.83 -12.15 -0.63
N SER A 19 -9.23 -13.25 -1.05
CA SER A 19 -7.80 -13.34 -1.34
C SER A 19 -7.55 -13.32 -2.85
N PRO A 20 -7.14 -12.18 -3.45
CA PRO A 20 -6.82 -12.12 -4.87
C PRO A 20 -5.44 -12.74 -5.19
N SER A 21 -4.67 -13.13 -4.17
CA SER A 21 -3.37 -13.80 -4.27
C SER A 21 -3.35 -15.05 -3.38
N SER A 22 -2.57 -15.07 -2.30
CA SER A 22 -2.50 -16.22 -1.38
C SER A 22 -3.76 -16.33 -0.49
N GLY A 23 -4.29 -17.54 -0.37
CA GLY A 23 -5.41 -17.83 0.54
C GLY A 23 -4.98 -17.83 2.02
N VAL A 24 -5.90 -18.18 2.92
CA VAL A 24 -5.64 -18.25 4.37
C VAL A 24 -5.49 -19.71 4.80
N PRO A 25 -4.28 -20.16 5.18
CA PRO A 25 -4.06 -21.52 5.66
C PRO A 25 -4.90 -21.82 6.90
N GLU A 26 -5.27 -23.09 7.09
CA GLU A 26 -6.14 -23.51 8.20
C GLU A 26 -5.62 -23.07 9.57
N LYS A 27 -4.31 -23.14 9.80
CA LYS A 27 -3.66 -22.71 11.05
C LYS A 27 -3.82 -21.21 11.36
N LEU A 28 -4.25 -20.39 10.41
CA LEU A 28 -4.44 -18.93 10.56
C LEU A 28 -5.91 -18.50 10.54
N ARG A 29 -6.86 -19.45 10.45
CA ARG A 29 -8.30 -19.17 10.50
C ARG A 29 -8.70 -18.38 11.74
N GLU A 30 -8.11 -18.70 12.89
CA GLU A 30 -8.42 -18.00 14.13
C GLU A 30 -8.00 -16.52 14.08
N ARG A 31 -6.84 -16.21 13.49
CA ARG A 31 -6.44 -14.82 13.27
C ARG A 31 -7.39 -14.08 12.33
N LEU A 32 -7.84 -14.73 11.25
CA LEU A 32 -8.87 -14.17 10.36
C LEU A 32 -10.15 -13.86 11.13
N ASN A 33 -10.61 -14.77 11.99
CA ASN A 33 -11.79 -14.57 12.83
C ASN A 33 -11.61 -13.41 13.85
N VAL A 34 -10.41 -13.20 14.39
CA VAL A 34 -10.12 -12.01 15.22
C VAL A 34 -10.26 -10.73 14.38
N ALA A 35 -9.64 -10.70 13.20
CA ALA A 35 -9.70 -9.52 12.33
C ALA A 35 -11.12 -9.18 11.85
N ILE A 36 -11.92 -10.19 11.47
CA ILE A 36 -13.32 -10.03 11.09
C ILE A 36 -14.12 -9.43 12.25
N ARG A 37 -13.97 -9.97 13.47
CA ARG A 37 -14.65 -9.44 14.66
C ARG A 37 -14.28 -8.00 14.96
N ASP A 38 -13.05 -7.59 14.71
CA ASP A 38 -12.61 -6.20 14.89
C ASP A 38 -13.26 -5.25 13.86
N VAL A 39 -13.51 -5.73 12.64
CA VAL A 39 -14.30 -4.99 11.64
C VAL A 39 -15.77 -4.89 12.07
N GLU A 40 -16.37 -5.99 12.50
CA GLU A 40 -17.75 -6.02 12.99
C GLU A 40 -17.96 -5.17 14.26
N ALA A 41 -16.98 -5.15 15.16
CA ALA A 41 -17.01 -4.34 16.38
C ALA A 41 -17.03 -2.83 16.10
N ARG A 42 -16.59 -2.40 14.91
CA ARG A 42 -16.73 -1.01 14.43
C ARG A 42 -18.08 -0.73 13.78
N GLY A 43 -18.98 -1.72 13.77
CA GLY A 43 -20.35 -1.62 13.29
C GLY A 43 -20.52 -1.93 11.81
N TYR A 44 -19.53 -2.54 11.15
CA TYR A 44 -19.62 -2.92 9.72
C TYR A 44 -20.13 -4.35 9.55
N GLU A 45 -20.79 -4.61 8.42
CA GLU A 45 -21.15 -5.97 8.00
C GLU A 45 -20.00 -6.59 7.21
N VAL A 46 -19.53 -7.78 7.57
CA VAL A 46 -18.46 -8.46 6.82
C VAL A 46 -19.01 -9.45 5.80
N VAL A 47 -18.61 -9.32 4.54
CA VAL A 47 -18.97 -10.23 3.45
C VAL A 47 -17.74 -11.06 3.07
N VAL A 48 -17.71 -12.32 3.49
CA VAL A 48 -16.60 -13.23 3.22
C VAL A 48 -16.79 -13.91 1.86
N GLY A 49 -15.80 -13.78 0.97
CA GLY A 49 -15.76 -14.40 -0.35
C GLY A 49 -15.39 -15.88 -0.31
N ALA A 50 -15.50 -16.54 -1.46
CA ALA A 50 -15.17 -17.95 -1.63
C ALA A 50 -13.67 -18.19 -1.89
N CYS A 51 -12.95 -17.20 -2.44
CA CYS A 51 -11.53 -17.36 -2.80
C CYS A 51 -10.63 -17.08 -1.59
N LEU A 52 -10.70 -17.94 -0.56
CA LEU A 52 -9.92 -17.82 0.68
C LEU A 52 -9.15 -19.10 1.06
N ASP A 53 -9.23 -20.17 0.27
CA ASP A 53 -8.56 -21.43 0.59
C ASP A 53 -7.04 -21.28 0.55
N GLY A 54 -6.35 -21.44 1.69
CA GLY A 54 -4.89 -21.39 1.77
C GLY A 54 -4.19 -22.74 1.62
N SER A 55 -4.84 -23.76 1.05
CA SER A 55 -4.22 -25.07 0.80
C SER A 55 -3.20 -25.06 -0.35
N GLY A 56 -3.30 -24.10 -1.27
CA GLY A 56 -2.41 -23.91 -2.41
C GLY A 56 -1.50 -22.68 -2.33
N HIS A 57 -0.71 -22.46 -3.37
CA HIS A 57 0.11 -21.25 -3.54
C HIS A 57 -0.72 -20.00 -3.90
N VAL A 58 -1.94 -20.20 -4.41
CA VAL A 58 -2.98 -19.19 -4.64
C VAL A 58 -4.31 -19.64 -4.02
N SER A 59 -5.22 -18.71 -3.79
CA SER A 59 -6.49 -18.97 -3.08
C SER A 59 -7.56 -19.71 -3.90
N ALA A 60 -7.51 -19.59 -5.22
CA ALA A 60 -8.40 -20.19 -6.22
C ALA A 60 -7.79 -19.98 -7.63
N SER A 61 -8.46 -20.47 -8.69
CA SER A 61 -8.00 -20.20 -10.06
C SER A 61 -8.02 -18.69 -10.37
N ALA A 62 -7.17 -18.24 -11.29
CA ALA A 62 -7.12 -16.82 -11.67
C ALA A 62 -8.48 -16.27 -12.15
N PRO A 63 -9.27 -16.99 -12.98
CA PRO A 63 -10.62 -16.54 -13.34
C PRO A 63 -11.57 -16.39 -12.16
N GLU A 64 -11.53 -17.30 -11.17
CA GLU A 64 -12.37 -17.21 -9.97
C GLU A 64 -11.99 -16.01 -9.11
N ARG A 65 -10.69 -15.83 -8.82
CA ARG A 65 -10.16 -14.69 -8.07
C ARG A 65 -10.51 -13.36 -8.75
N ALA A 66 -10.29 -13.26 -10.07
CA ALA A 66 -10.58 -12.06 -10.85
C ALA A 66 -12.09 -11.73 -10.87
N ALA A 67 -12.93 -12.75 -11.06
CA ALA A 67 -14.39 -12.58 -11.08
C ALA A 67 -14.93 -12.16 -9.71
N GLU A 68 -14.44 -12.78 -8.63
CA GLU A 68 -14.84 -12.43 -7.26
C GLU A 68 -14.41 -11.01 -6.90
N LEU A 69 -13.16 -10.64 -7.17
CA LEU A 69 -12.65 -9.29 -6.91
C LEU A 69 -13.43 -8.24 -7.71
N THR A 70 -13.64 -8.47 -9.01
CA THR A 70 -14.42 -7.55 -9.87
C THR A 70 -15.85 -7.41 -9.37
N ARG A 71 -16.50 -8.52 -8.98
CA ARG A 71 -17.84 -8.49 -8.40
C ARG A 71 -17.87 -7.65 -7.13
N MET A 72 -16.94 -7.85 -6.21
CA MET A 72 -16.90 -7.11 -4.94
C MET A 72 -16.61 -5.62 -5.13
N LEU A 73 -15.68 -5.26 -6.01
CA LEU A 73 -15.33 -3.86 -6.29
C LEU A 73 -16.43 -3.10 -7.04
N THR A 74 -17.32 -3.81 -7.74
CA THR A 74 -18.40 -3.21 -8.55
C THR A 74 -19.79 -3.34 -7.91
N ASP A 75 -19.88 -3.94 -6.72
CA ASP A 75 -21.13 -4.07 -5.98
C ASP A 75 -21.44 -2.77 -5.20
N PRO A 76 -22.53 -2.05 -5.51
CA PRO A 76 -22.89 -0.81 -4.83
C PRO A 76 -23.29 -1.01 -3.36
N GLY A 77 -23.41 -2.25 -2.88
CA GLY A 77 -23.59 -2.59 -1.47
C GLY A 77 -22.29 -2.70 -0.68
N ILE A 78 -21.14 -2.86 -1.34
CA ILE A 78 -19.81 -2.97 -0.71
C ILE A 78 -19.15 -1.58 -0.70
N ARG A 79 -18.46 -1.24 0.39
CA ARG A 79 -17.72 0.05 0.51
C ARG A 79 -16.22 -0.11 0.55
N ALA A 80 -15.75 -1.24 1.05
CA ALA A 80 -14.34 -1.59 1.06
C ALA A 80 -14.17 -3.08 0.78
N VAL A 81 -13.12 -3.41 0.05
CA VAL A 81 -12.57 -4.76 -0.09
C VAL A 81 -11.23 -4.76 0.63
N VAL A 82 -11.09 -5.62 1.64
CA VAL A 82 -9.89 -5.70 2.48
C VAL A 82 -9.44 -7.16 2.51
N PRO A 83 -8.50 -7.55 1.63
CA PRO A 83 -7.95 -8.90 1.64
C PRO A 83 -7.25 -9.26 2.96
N PRO A 84 -7.19 -10.55 3.34
CA PRO A 84 -6.44 -11.02 4.49
C PRO A 84 -4.99 -10.53 4.49
N TRP A 85 -4.33 -10.64 3.33
CA TRP A 85 -2.95 -10.27 3.06
C TRP A 85 -2.64 -10.27 1.56
N GLY A 86 -1.37 -10.07 1.20
CA GLY A 86 -0.85 -10.21 -0.16
C GLY A 86 -0.60 -11.67 -0.58
N GLY A 87 0.55 -11.90 -1.23
CA GLY A 87 0.98 -13.17 -1.82
C GLY A 87 2.05 -12.90 -2.88
N ASP A 88 2.02 -13.63 -4.00
CA ASP A 88 3.01 -13.48 -5.08
C ASP A 88 2.39 -13.41 -6.49
N LEU A 89 1.11 -13.78 -6.64
CA LEU A 89 0.49 -14.06 -7.93
C LEU A 89 -0.79 -13.27 -8.17
N ALA A 90 -0.98 -12.12 -7.54
CA ALA A 90 -2.04 -11.20 -7.94
C ALA A 90 -1.87 -10.73 -9.40
N ILE A 91 -0.66 -10.80 -9.95
CA ILE A 91 -0.33 -10.38 -11.32
C ILE A 91 -1.13 -11.14 -12.40
N ASP A 92 -1.51 -12.39 -12.16
CA ASP A 92 -2.27 -13.19 -13.13
C ASP A 92 -3.75 -12.77 -13.25
N LEU A 93 -4.23 -11.87 -12.37
CA LEU A 93 -5.55 -11.26 -12.47
C LEU A 93 -5.58 -10.12 -13.50
N LEU A 94 -4.46 -9.43 -13.76
CA LEU A 94 -4.47 -8.19 -14.57
C LEU A 94 -5.10 -8.34 -15.95
N PRO A 95 -4.89 -9.44 -16.70
CA PRO A 95 -5.54 -9.66 -18.00
C PRO A 95 -7.01 -10.07 -17.89
N LEU A 96 -7.48 -10.46 -16.70
CA LEU A 96 -8.82 -11.00 -16.46
C LEU A 96 -9.76 -9.97 -15.80
N LEU A 97 -9.20 -8.91 -15.22
CA LEU A 97 -9.99 -7.83 -14.63
C LEU A 97 -10.66 -6.99 -15.73
N ASP A 98 -11.96 -6.76 -15.56
CA ASP A 98 -12.76 -5.89 -16.42
C ASP A 98 -12.51 -4.42 -16.01
N TRP A 99 -11.44 -3.84 -16.53
CA TRP A 99 -11.02 -2.48 -16.21
C TRP A 99 -12.04 -1.42 -16.62
N ASP A 100 -12.82 -1.67 -17.68
CA ASP A 100 -13.87 -0.76 -18.12
C ASP A 100 -15.03 -0.76 -17.13
N ARG A 101 -15.49 -1.94 -16.71
CA ARG A 101 -16.50 -2.05 -15.66
C ARG A 101 -16.03 -1.47 -14.33
N LEU A 102 -14.77 -1.69 -13.94
CA LEU A 102 -14.19 -1.09 -12.72
C LEU A 102 -14.16 0.45 -12.81
N ARG A 103 -13.89 1.00 -14.00
CA ARG A 103 -13.89 2.45 -14.23
C ARG A 103 -15.29 3.05 -14.21
N GLU A 104 -16.29 2.35 -14.74
CA GLU A 104 -17.67 2.80 -14.78
C GLU A 104 -18.38 2.66 -13.43
N ALA A 105 -18.04 1.62 -12.66
CA ALA A 105 -18.61 1.37 -11.35
C ALA A 105 -18.29 2.49 -10.35
N GLU A 106 -19.14 2.63 -9.34
CA GLU A 106 -18.86 3.48 -8.19
C GLU A 106 -17.54 3.06 -7.51
N PRO A 107 -16.64 4.00 -7.15
CA PRO A 107 -15.37 3.63 -6.53
C PRO A 107 -15.60 2.94 -5.18
N THR A 108 -14.94 1.80 -5.00
CA THR A 108 -14.92 0.99 -3.77
C THR A 108 -13.49 1.00 -3.23
N TRP A 109 -13.30 1.17 -1.92
CA TRP A 109 -11.95 1.13 -1.33
C TRP A 109 -11.33 -0.25 -1.54
N LEU A 110 -10.11 -0.30 -2.05
CA LEU A 110 -9.24 -1.48 -1.93
C LEU A 110 -8.12 -1.12 -0.94
N VAL A 111 -7.98 -1.93 0.11
CA VAL A 111 -7.02 -1.68 1.20
C VAL A 111 -6.06 -2.85 1.28
N GLY A 112 -4.77 -2.55 1.36
CA GLY A 112 -3.75 -3.55 1.63
C GLY A 112 -2.35 -3.10 1.23
N TYR A 113 -1.37 -4.00 1.20
CA TYR A 113 0.00 -3.70 0.78
C TYR A 113 0.67 -4.95 0.19
N SER A 114 1.99 -4.88 -0.06
CA SER A 114 2.75 -6.00 -0.65
C SER A 114 2.24 -6.31 -2.06
N ASP A 115 2.00 -7.58 -2.40
CA ASP A 115 1.46 -8.00 -3.71
C ASP A 115 0.08 -7.41 -4.07
N LEU A 116 -0.67 -6.86 -3.11
CA LEU A 116 -1.87 -6.09 -3.46
C LEU A 116 -1.54 -4.79 -4.21
N SER A 117 -0.30 -4.30 -4.12
CA SER A 117 0.20 -3.19 -4.95
C SER A 117 0.03 -3.48 -6.45
N THR A 118 0.20 -4.76 -6.85
CA THR A 118 -0.04 -5.24 -8.21
C THR A 118 -1.43 -4.91 -8.72
N LEU A 119 -2.43 -4.79 -7.85
CA LEU A 119 -3.82 -4.50 -8.20
C LEU A 119 -4.18 -3.05 -7.89
N MET A 120 -3.76 -2.56 -6.73
CA MET A 120 -4.14 -1.24 -6.20
C MET A 120 -3.59 -0.09 -7.03
N THR A 121 -2.32 -0.18 -7.42
CA THR A 121 -1.68 0.88 -8.20
C THR A 121 -2.28 0.95 -9.60
N PRO A 122 -2.41 -0.16 -10.37
CA PRO A 122 -3.14 -0.14 -11.63
C PRO A 122 -4.60 0.29 -11.49
N LEU A 123 -5.31 -0.13 -10.43
CA LEU A 123 -6.70 0.31 -10.19
C LEU A 123 -6.78 1.83 -10.10
N THR A 124 -5.85 2.47 -9.38
CA THR A 124 -5.78 3.94 -9.32
C THR A 124 -5.44 4.55 -10.67
N LEU A 125 -4.38 4.06 -11.33
CA LEU A 125 -3.88 4.64 -12.58
C LEU A 125 -4.89 4.51 -13.73
N LEU A 126 -5.55 3.36 -13.84
CA LEU A 126 -6.44 3.01 -14.95
C LEU A 126 -7.88 3.45 -14.77
N THR A 127 -8.36 3.60 -13.52
CA THR A 127 -9.78 3.91 -13.22
C THR A 127 -9.98 5.20 -12.44
N GLY A 128 -8.90 5.77 -11.88
CA GLY A 128 -8.95 6.92 -11.00
C GLY A 128 -9.41 6.58 -9.58
N THR A 129 -9.83 5.34 -9.30
CA THR A 129 -10.30 4.92 -7.97
C THR A 129 -9.17 4.97 -6.96
N ALA A 130 -9.33 5.76 -5.90
CA ALA A 130 -8.34 5.83 -4.83
C ALA A 130 -8.27 4.51 -4.05
N THR A 131 -7.06 4.09 -3.67
CA THR A 131 -6.80 2.86 -2.89
C THR A 131 -5.91 3.16 -1.69
N VAL A 132 -6.01 2.38 -0.62
CA VAL A 132 -5.23 2.60 0.62
C VAL A 132 -4.11 1.58 0.73
N HIS A 133 -2.87 2.00 0.46
CA HIS A 133 -1.67 1.23 0.77
C HIS A 133 -1.41 1.24 2.28
N GLY A 134 -1.89 0.23 2.98
CA GLY A 134 -1.85 0.16 4.44
C GLY A 134 -2.11 -1.25 4.94
N ASN A 135 -2.33 -1.38 6.25
CA ASN A 135 -2.56 -2.67 6.90
C ASN A 135 -3.60 -3.52 6.16
N ASN A 136 -3.28 -4.79 5.93
CA ASN A 136 -4.24 -5.76 5.42
C ASN A 136 -5.25 -6.12 6.53
N LEU A 137 -6.26 -6.93 6.21
CA LEU A 137 -7.26 -7.35 7.20
C LEU A 137 -6.59 -8.05 8.39
N MET A 138 -5.61 -8.94 8.17
CA MET A 138 -4.95 -9.68 9.26
C MET A 138 -4.13 -8.79 10.20
N ASP A 139 -3.79 -7.57 9.81
CA ASP A 139 -3.06 -6.60 10.64
C ASP A 139 -4.02 -5.63 11.36
N THR A 140 -5.30 -5.64 10.99
CA THR A 140 -6.33 -4.76 11.53
C THR A 140 -6.42 -4.79 13.06
N PRO A 141 -6.21 -5.93 13.75
CA PRO A 141 -6.25 -5.95 15.22
C PRO A 141 -5.14 -5.17 15.93
N TYR A 142 -4.05 -4.80 15.26
CA TYR A 142 -3.01 -4.03 15.93
C TYR A 142 -3.47 -2.64 16.30
N ARG A 143 -3.08 -2.20 17.50
CA ARG A 143 -3.23 -0.81 17.90
C ARG A 143 -2.37 0.09 17.01
N THR A 144 -3.00 1.12 16.46
CA THR A 144 -2.30 2.18 15.72
C THR A 144 -1.43 2.99 16.68
N PRO A 145 -0.11 3.10 16.44
CA PRO A 145 0.77 3.93 17.25
C PRO A 145 0.46 5.43 17.11
N ASP A 146 0.84 6.21 18.13
CA ASP A 146 0.75 7.67 18.09
C ASP A 146 1.48 8.25 16.88
N GLY A 147 0.87 9.24 16.24
CA GLY A 147 1.39 9.87 15.03
C GLY A 147 0.98 9.17 13.73
N LEU A 148 0.39 7.98 13.79
CA LEU A 148 -0.15 7.27 12.62
C LEU A 148 -1.69 7.26 12.66
N VAL A 149 -2.33 6.99 11.51
CA VAL A 149 -3.78 6.78 11.44
C VAL A 149 -4.10 5.37 10.95
N SER A 150 -5.22 4.81 11.39
CA SER A 150 -5.65 3.49 10.91
C SER A 150 -6.27 3.57 9.52
N TRP A 151 -6.26 2.47 8.77
CA TRP A 151 -6.96 2.41 7.48
C TRP A 151 -8.46 2.71 7.65
N PHE A 152 -9.07 2.32 8.77
CA PHE A 152 -10.47 2.62 9.08
C PHE A 152 -10.73 4.13 9.18
N ASP A 153 -9.83 4.88 9.83
CA ASP A 153 -9.96 6.33 9.96
C ASP A 153 -9.96 6.99 8.58
N ILE A 154 -9.11 6.50 7.68
CA ILE A 154 -9.00 6.97 6.29
C ILE A 154 -10.26 6.64 5.50
N VAL A 155 -10.71 5.38 5.48
CA VAL A 155 -11.85 4.98 4.63
C VAL A 155 -13.19 5.52 5.15
N SER A 156 -13.26 5.93 6.42
CA SER A 156 -14.44 6.55 7.03
C SER A 156 -14.42 8.08 6.96
N ALA A 157 -13.30 8.67 6.56
CA ALA A 157 -13.11 10.11 6.49
C ALA A 157 -13.94 10.74 5.35
N PRO A 158 -14.52 11.93 5.55
CA PRO A 158 -15.24 12.62 4.49
C PRO A 158 -14.30 13.07 3.36
N ARG A 159 -14.87 13.29 2.17
CA ARG A 159 -14.12 13.92 1.07
C ARG A 159 -13.58 15.28 1.51
N GLY A 160 -12.35 15.59 1.11
CA GLY A 160 -11.61 16.78 1.51
C GLY A 160 -11.01 16.71 2.92
N HIS A 161 -11.21 15.59 3.64
CA HIS A 161 -10.54 15.39 4.92
C HIS A 161 -9.03 15.41 4.74
N ARG A 162 -8.37 16.07 5.69
CA ARG A 162 -6.93 16.26 5.75
C ARG A 162 -6.42 15.65 7.05
N PHE A 163 -5.44 14.77 6.95
CA PHE A 163 -4.80 14.12 8.09
C PHE A 163 -3.28 14.12 7.92
N THR A 164 -2.56 14.21 9.04
CA THR A 164 -1.10 14.28 9.08
C THR A 164 -0.57 13.11 9.86
N GLN A 165 0.45 12.45 9.32
CA GLN A 165 1.16 11.36 9.97
C GLN A 165 2.63 11.71 10.17
N THR A 166 3.19 11.28 11.30
CA THR A 166 4.58 11.52 11.73
C THR A 166 5.22 10.18 12.11
N PRO A 167 6.55 10.03 11.98
CA PRO A 167 7.22 8.81 12.43
C PRO A 167 6.96 8.60 13.94
N PRO A 168 6.58 7.39 14.37
CA PRO A 168 6.27 7.10 15.77
C PRO A 168 7.53 7.01 16.66
N GLY A 169 8.71 7.22 16.09
CA GLY A 169 9.99 7.22 16.81
C GLY A 169 10.57 5.83 17.08
N ARG A 170 9.83 4.76 16.77
CA ARG A 170 10.23 3.36 16.99
C ARG A 170 9.71 2.43 15.90
N HIS A 171 10.44 1.36 15.64
CA HIS A 171 10.08 0.29 14.72
C HIS A 171 10.46 -1.09 15.28
N ARG A 172 9.96 -2.15 14.65
CA ARG A 172 10.37 -3.53 14.93
C ARG A 172 11.73 -3.82 14.33
N THR A 173 12.61 -4.45 15.11
CA THR A 173 13.96 -4.83 14.63
C THR A 173 13.92 -6.08 13.76
N THR A 174 13.31 -7.16 14.26
CA THR A 174 13.32 -8.47 13.60
C THR A 174 12.05 -9.26 13.90
N GLY A 175 11.81 -10.27 13.08
CA GLY A 175 10.75 -11.26 13.28
C GLY A 175 9.34 -10.75 13.00
N TRP A 176 8.39 -11.61 13.30
CA TRP A 176 6.96 -11.39 13.11
C TRP A 176 6.20 -12.11 14.22
N ASP A 177 4.98 -11.63 14.49
CA ASP A 177 4.10 -12.31 15.43
C ASP A 177 3.59 -13.60 14.79
N ASP A 178 3.73 -14.71 15.49
CA ASP A 178 3.20 -15.98 15.03
C ASP A 178 1.69 -16.02 15.27
N TYR A 179 0.91 -15.64 14.27
CA TYR A 179 -0.55 -15.65 14.32
C TYR A 179 -1.18 -17.04 14.52
N ALA A 180 -0.45 -18.13 14.27
CA ALA A 180 -0.97 -19.47 14.58
C ALA A 180 -0.90 -19.75 16.09
N LEU A 181 0.13 -19.23 16.78
CA LEU A 181 0.29 -19.35 18.23
C LEU A 181 -0.44 -18.24 19.01
N HIS A 182 -0.49 -17.05 18.45
CA HIS A 182 -1.02 -15.83 19.08
C HIS A 182 -1.99 -15.10 18.12
N PRO A 183 -3.16 -15.69 17.79
CA PRO A 183 -4.12 -15.10 16.86
C PRO A 183 -4.70 -13.77 17.38
N ASP A 184 -4.66 -13.54 18.69
CA ASP A 184 -5.15 -12.34 19.38
C ASP A 184 -4.08 -11.26 19.59
N ALA A 185 -2.91 -11.37 18.95
CA ALA A 185 -1.87 -10.34 19.00
C ALA A 185 -2.41 -8.97 18.56
N ARG A 186 -2.25 -7.95 19.41
CA ARG A 186 -2.83 -6.60 19.23
C ARG A 186 -1.84 -5.46 19.41
N GLU A 187 -0.63 -5.75 19.85
CA GLU A 187 0.41 -4.75 20.08
C GLU A 187 1.61 -5.07 19.19
N TYR A 188 2.16 -4.05 18.54
CA TYR A 188 3.42 -4.20 17.83
C TYR A 188 4.58 -4.27 18.82
N THR A 189 5.55 -5.14 18.52
CA THR A 189 6.88 -5.08 19.16
C THR A 189 7.70 -3.99 18.48
N LEU A 190 7.77 -2.79 19.08
CA LEU A 190 8.51 -1.63 18.58
C LEU A 190 9.73 -1.33 19.46
N ASP A 191 10.78 -2.12 19.28
CA ASP A 191 11.93 -2.20 20.18
C ASP A 191 13.12 -1.31 19.79
N THR A 192 13.20 -0.86 18.53
CA THR A 192 14.32 -0.04 18.04
C THR A 192 13.90 1.40 17.72
N PRO A 193 14.66 2.42 18.17
CA PRO A 193 14.44 3.81 17.76
C PRO A 193 14.58 3.99 16.25
N GLY A 194 13.71 4.81 15.66
CA GLY A 194 13.78 5.12 14.24
C GLY A 194 13.04 6.40 13.88
N GLY A 195 13.45 6.99 12.76
CA GLY A 195 12.75 8.08 12.10
C GLY A 195 13.11 8.09 10.63
N TRP A 196 12.58 9.06 9.89
CA TRP A 196 12.85 9.20 8.47
C TRP A 196 14.24 9.76 8.21
N THR A 197 14.86 9.33 7.11
CA THR A 197 16.23 9.69 6.74
C THR A 197 16.26 10.33 5.35
N ARG A 198 16.92 11.48 5.23
CA ARG A 198 17.24 12.08 3.93
C ARG A 198 18.39 11.35 3.27
N LEU A 199 18.18 10.75 2.09
CA LEU A 199 19.23 9.98 1.41
C LEU A 199 20.05 10.80 0.40
N ASP A 200 19.41 11.66 -0.39
CA ASP A 200 20.02 12.35 -1.54
C ASP A 200 20.80 13.63 -1.18
N GLY A 201 20.91 13.95 0.11
CA GLY A 201 21.67 15.12 0.57
C GLY A 201 21.28 15.60 1.96
N GLY A 202 21.36 16.91 2.18
CA GLY A 202 20.90 17.56 3.41
C GLY A 202 19.95 18.72 3.10
N GLY A 203 19.49 19.39 4.17
CA GLY A 203 18.55 20.50 4.07
C GLY A 203 17.09 20.07 4.21
N ASP A 204 16.23 21.08 4.30
CA ASP A 204 14.80 20.89 4.51
C ASP A 204 14.10 20.53 3.19
N VAL A 205 13.13 19.64 3.28
CA VAL A 205 12.24 19.22 2.20
C VAL A 205 10.84 19.71 2.52
N GLU A 206 10.25 20.45 1.59
CA GLU A 206 8.83 20.78 1.60
C GLU A 206 8.30 20.69 0.17
N VAL A 207 7.47 19.68 -0.09
CA VAL A 207 7.07 19.31 -1.44
C VAL A 207 5.67 18.72 -1.44
N GLU A 208 4.91 19.02 -2.49
CA GLU A 208 3.55 18.55 -2.69
C GLU A 208 3.46 17.72 -3.97
N GLY A 209 2.41 16.92 -4.08
CA GLY A 209 2.13 16.08 -5.25
C GLY A 209 1.11 14.99 -4.91
N ARG A 210 0.63 14.27 -5.91
CA ARG A 210 -0.27 13.13 -5.66
C ARG A 210 0.51 11.88 -5.33
N LEU A 211 0.03 11.17 -4.31
CA LEU A 211 0.64 9.92 -3.87
C LEU A 211 0.35 8.80 -4.87
N ILE A 212 1.40 8.13 -5.33
CA ILE A 212 1.32 6.91 -6.15
C ILE A 212 2.49 6.01 -5.75
N GLY A 213 2.23 4.73 -5.49
CA GLY A 213 3.30 3.87 -5.02
C GLY A 213 2.91 2.44 -4.69
N GLY A 214 3.85 1.71 -4.09
CA GLY A 214 3.66 0.35 -3.59
C GLY A 214 4.94 -0.48 -3.47
N CYS A 215 4.79 -1.79 -3.42
CA CYS A 215 5.87 -2.75 -3.23
C CYS A 215 6.74 -2.89 -4.50
N ILE A 216 8.05 -2.68 -4.39
CA ILE A 216 9.01 -2.68 -5.51
C ILE A 216 9.00 -4.04 -6.21
N GLU A 217 9.10 -5.12 -5.45
CA GLU A 217 9.20 -6.50 -5.95
C GLU A 217 7.99 -6.91 -6.80
N THR A 218 6.86 -6.23 -6.63
CA THR A 218 5.61 -6.54 -7.32
C THR A 218 5.40 -5.59 -8.50
N LEU A 219 5.56 -4.28 -8.28
CA LEU A 219 5.35 -3.25 -9.29
C LEU A 219 6.41 -3.29 -10.40
N CYS A 220 7.64 -3.73 -10.11
CA CYS A 220 8.69 -3.84 -11.12
C CYS A 220 8.27 -4.74 -12.30
N ASN A 221 7.46 -5.77 -12.03
CA ASN A 221 6.96 -6.71 -13.05
C ASN A 221 5.89 -6.08 -13.97
N LEU A 222 5.35 -4.93 -13.60
CA LEU A 222 4.35 -4.20 -14.40
C LEU A 222 4.97 -3.08 -15.25
N THR A 223 6.27 -2.81 -15.06
CA THR A 223 6.97 -1.77 -15.81
C THR A 223 6.94 -2.04 -17.31
N GLY A 224 6.76 -1.00 -18.11
CA GLY A 224 6.59 -1.11 -19.56
C GLY A 224 5.22 -1.64 -20.02
N SER A 225 4.34 -2.05 -19.10
CA SER A 225 2.94 -2.33 -19.41
C SER A 225 2.07 -1.07 -19.32
N GLY A 226 0.89 -1.10 -19.92
CA GLY A 226 -0.11 -0.04 -19.75
C GLY A 226 -0.69 0.07 -18.33
N CYS A 227 -0.46 -0.94 -17.47
CA CYS A 227 -0.99 -0.97 -16.11
C CYS A 227 -0.21 -0.06 -15.14
N LEU A 228 1.00 0.39 -15.50
CA LEU A 228 1.88 1.17 -14.61
C LEU A 228 2.36 2.49 -15.24
N ASP A 229 1.56 3.10 -16.13
CA ASP A 229 1.89 4.39 -16.75
C ASP A 229 1.55 5.58 -15.81
N THR A 230 2.44 5.82 -14.86
CA THR A 230 2.33 6.95 -13.91
C THR A 230 2.43 8.31 -14.59
N SER A 231 3.15 8.38 -15.72
CA SER A 231 3.28 9.59 -16.53
C SER A 231 1.96 9.99 -17.19
N ALA A 232 1.20 9.04 -17.73
CA ALA A 232 -0.14 9.30 -18.26
C ALA A 232 -1.12 9.70 -17.16
N PHE A 233 -1.03 9.07 -15.99
CA PHE A 233 -1.81 9.49 -14.84
C PHE A 233 -1.48 10.94 -14.44
N ALA A 234 -0.19 11.27 -14.27
CA ALA A 234 0.24 12.62 -13.86
C ALA A 234 -0.26 13.70 -14.81
N ARG A 235 -0.13 13.49 -16.13
CA ARG A 235 -0.63 14.42 -17.17
C ARG A 235 -2.12 14.74 -17.05
N THR A 236 -2.91 13.81 -16.52
CA THR A 236 -4.39 13.92 -16.57
C THR A 236 -5.06 14.01 -15.21
N ALA A 237 -4.34 13.73 -14.12
CA ALA A 237 -4.87 13.62 -12.77
C ALA A 237 -4.00 14.32 -11.71
N ALA A 238 -2.72 14.57 -11.99
CA ALA A 238 -1.77 15.18 -11.05
C ALA A 238 -0.88 16.23 -11.74
N PRO A 239 -1.45 17.34 -12.26
CA PRO A 239 -0.65 18.43 -12.85
C PRO A 239 0.37 19.04 -11.87
N GLU A 240 0.15 18.89 -10.56
CA GLU A 240 1.06 19.26 -9.49
C GLU A 240 2.30 18.34 -9.38
N GLY A 241 2.35 17.22 -10.10
CA GLY A 241 3.37 16.18 -9.97
C GLY A 241 3.02 15.11 -8.94
N LEU A 242 3.94 14.18 -8.72
CA LEU A 242 3.73 13.00 -7.88
C LEU A 242 4.63 13.00 -6.63
N LEU A 243 4.09 12.52 -5.52
CA LEU A 243 4.89 11.99 -4.42
C LEU A 243 4.92 10.47 -4.61
N VAL A 244 6.01 9.96 -5.17
CA VAL A 244 6.13 8.53 -5.43
C VAL A 244 6.58 7.84 -4.17
N TYR A 245 5.93 6.76 -3.76
CA TYR A 245 6.41 5.95 -2.63
C TYR A 245 6.69 4.51 -3.05
N VAL A 246 7.78 3.96 -2.54
CA VAL A 246 8.18 2.59 -2.85
C VAL A 246 8.70 1.90 -1.60
N GLU A 247 8.50 0.59 -1.49
CA GLU A 247 8.95 -0.16 -0.33
C GLU A 247 9.46 -1.55 -0.75
N ALA A 248 10.44 -2.07 -0.01
CA ALA A 248 11.05 -3.36 -0.25
C ALA A 248 10.67 -4.33 0.87
N CYS A 249 10.22 -5.52 0.51
CA CYS A 249 9.86 -6.60 1.43
C CYS A 249 11.09 -7.40 1.86
N GLY A 250 11.74 -8.07 0.91
CA GLY A 250 12.68 -9.14 1.23
C GLY A 250 13.82 -9.35 0.23
N ASP A 251 13.72 -8.75 -0.96
CA ASP A 251 14.77 -8.86 -1.97
C ASP A 251 16.06 -8.14 -1.54
N ASP A 252 17.21 -8.72 -1.89
CA ASP A 252 18.50 -8.12 -1.55
C ASP A 252 18.74 -6.78 -2.27
N ALA A 253 19.72 -6.02 -1.77
CA ALA A 253 20.02 -4.69 -2.30
C ALA A 253 20.38 -4.68 -3.80
N LEU A 254 20.95 -5.75 -4.36
CA LEU A 254 21.24 -5.81 -5.81
C LEU A 254 19.96 -6.03 -6.62
N ALA A 255 19.06 -6.88 -6.15
CA ALA A 255 17.75 -7.07 -6.75
C ALA A 255 16.91 -5.79 -6.70
N ILE A 256 16.82 -5.14 -5.53
CA ILE A 256 16.12 -3.86 -5.37
C ILE A 256 16.73 -2.77 -6.24
N CYS A 257 18.07 -2.63 -6.28
CA CYS A 257 18.73 -1.66 -7.14
C CYS A 257 18.34 -1.87 -8.62
N ARG A 258 18.44 -3.12 -9.11
CA ARG A 258 18.08 -3.47 -10.49
C ARG A 258 16.61 -3.18 -10.80
N ASN A 259 15.71 -3.52 -9.88
CA ASN A 259 14.28 -3.28 -10.03
C ASN A 259 13.98 -1.78 -10.10
N LEU A 260 14.55 -0.97 -9.21
CA LEU A 260 14.39 0.49 -9.21
C LEU A 260 14.96 1.14 -10.47
N HIS A 261 16.11 0.66 -10.97
CA HIS A 261 16.63 1.10 -12.27
C HIS A 261 15.65 0.79 -13.40
N GLY A 262 15.10 -0.43 -13.43
CA GLY A 262 14.09 -0.82 -14.42
C GLY A 262 12.85 0.07 -14.37
N MET A 263 12.32 0.31 -13.17
CA MET A 263 11.18 1.21 -12.94
C MET A 263 11.47 2.64 -13.40
N ARG A 264 12.68 3.18 -13.12
CA ARG A 264 13.11 4.49 -13.62
C ARG A 264 13.21 4.54 -15.14
N LEU A 265 13.84 3.54 -15.76
CA LEU A 265 13.96 3.48 -17.23
C LEU A 265 12.60 3.35 -17.93
N ALA A 266 11.62 2.76 -17.26
CA ALA A 266 10.24 2.66 -17.74
C ALA A 266 9.40 3.92 -17.47
N GLY A 267 9.97 4.96 -16.88
CA GLY A 267 9.30 6.25 -16.65
C GLY A 267 8.39 6.30 -15.41
N PHE A 268 8.50 5.33 -14.49
CA PHE A 268 7.65 5.29 -13.28
C PHE A 268 7.80 6.54 -12.40
N PHE A 269 8.99 7.14 -12.40
CA PHE A 269 9.34 8.29 -11.55
C PHE A 269 9.41 9.63 -12.32
N ASP A 270 9.06 9.67 -13.61
CA ASP A 270 9.30 10.85 -14.46
C ASP A 270 8.56 12.12 -13.99
N ALA A 271 7.42 11.94 -13.31
CA ALA A 271 6.63 13.03 -12.75
C ALA A 271 6.81 13.19 -11.23
N ALA A 272 7.80 12.52 -10.62
CA ALA A 272 8.04 12.60 -9.19
C ALA A 272 8.60 13.98 -8.80
N ASN A 273 8.01 14.61 -7.80
CA ASN A 273 8.58 15.76 -7.10
C ASN A 273 9.41 15.31 -5.88
N ALA A 274 9.11 14.12 -5.35
CA ALA A 274 9.88 13.45 -4.31
C ALA A 274 9.60 11.94 -4.34
N VAL A 275 10.52 11.17 -3.78
CA VAL A 275 10.40 9.73 -3.54
C VAL A 275 10.44 9.46 -2.04
N LEU A 276 9.43 8.77 -1.53
CA LEU A 276 9.40 8.19 -0.19
C LEU A 276 9.80 6.72 -0.28
N VAL A 277 10.69 6.27 0.59
CA VAL A 277 11.16 4.88 0.61
C VAL A 277 10.84 4.24 1.96
N GLY A 278 10.11 3.13 1.89
CA GLY A 278 9.74 2.35 3.06
C GLY A 278 10.95 1.80 3.79
N ARG A 279 10.91 1.81 5.12
CA ARG A 279 11.86 1.08 5.96
C ARG A 279 11.82 -0.41 5.60
N THR A 280 12.98 -1.04 5.48
CA THR A 280 13.07 -2.45 5.12
C THR A 280 14.05 -3.21 6.02
N SER A 281 13.74 -4.47 6.31
CA SER A 281 14.66 -5.45 6.90
C SER A 281 15.35 -6.31 5.84
N ALA A 282 15.08 -6.06 4.56
CA ALA A 282 15.66 -6.80 3.45
C ALA A 282 17.19 -6.65 3.46
N PRO A 283 17.93 -7.72 3.12
CA PRO A 283 19.36 -7.75 3.32
C PRO A 283 20.09 -6.83 2.33
N GLY A 284 21.17 -6.20 2.79
CA GLY A 284 22.20 -5.68 1.88
C GLY A 284 23.09 -6.80 1.34
N VAL A 285 24.01 -6.45 0.45
CA VAL A 285 25.19 -7.27 0.14
C VAL A 285 26.44 -6.57 0.70
N PRO A 286 27.60 -7.25 0.85
CA PRO A 286 28.77 -6.65 1.49
C PRO A 286 29.23 -5.31 0.89
N SER A 287 28.96 -5.07 -0.39
CA SER A 287 29.33 -3.85 -1.12
C SER A 287 28.21 -2.82 -1.29
N LEU A 288 26.97 -3.14 -0.89
CA LEU A 288 25.80 -2.32 -1.18
C LEU A 288 24.70 -2.52 -0.13
N SER A 289 24.40 -1.47 0.63
CA SER A 289 23.23 -1.42 1.51
C SER A 289 21.95 -1.12 0.72
N GLN A 290 20.78 -1.34 1.34
CA GLN A 290 19.49 -0.99 0.74
C GLN A 290 19.38 0.53 0.45
N HIS A 291 19.86 1.39 1.35
CA HIS A 291 19.91 2.85 1.10
C HIS A 291 20.83 3.21 -0.07
N GLN A 292 21.98 2.53 -0.20
CA GLN A 292 22.88 2.75 -1.33
C GLN A 292 22.27 2.27 -2.65
N ALA A 293 21.55 1.15 -2.65
CA ALA A 293 20.81 0.67 -3.82
C ALA A 293 19.75 1.67 -4.30
N VAL A 294 18.99 2.26 -3.37
CA VAL A 294 18.03 3.32 -3.67
C VAL A 294 18.73 4.53 -4.28
N LEU A 295 19.83 4.99 -3.69
CA LEU A 295 20.57 6.15 -4.17
C LEU A 295 21.21 5.94 -5.54
N ASP A 296 21.76 4.76 -5.78
CA ASP A 296 22.33 4.38 -7.08
C ASP A 296 21.27 4.44 -8.18
N ALA A 297 20.10 3.84 -7.91
CA ALA A 297 19.02 3.78 -8.87
C ALA A 297 18.32 5.13 -9.08
N LEU A 298 18.01 5.86 -8.00
CA LEU A 298 17.09 7.01 -8.03
C LEU A 298 17.76 8.36 -7.83
N GLY A 299 19.01 8.42 -7.34
CA GLY A 299 19.77 9.67 -7.20
C GLY A 299 19.84 10.52 -8.46
N PRO A 300 19.98 9.93 -9.68
CA PRO A 300 19.97 10.69 -10.93
C PRO A 300 18.66 11.44 -11.24
N LEU A 301 17.55 11.18 -10.52
CA LEU A 301 16.30 11.92 -10.68
C LEU A 301 16.45 13.39 -10.25
N GLY A 302 17.38 13.70 -9.35
CA GLY A 302 17.58 15.07 -8.83
C GLY A 302 16.42 15.59 -7.98
N VAL A 303 15.57 14.68 -7.48
CA VAL A 303 14.44 15.01 -6.61
C VAL A 303 14.66 14.47 -5.20
N PRO A 304 14.03 15.09 -4.19
CA PRO A 304 14.02 14.60 -2.84
C PRO A 304 13.79 13.08 -2.64
N ILE A 305 14.69 12.39 -1.93
CA ILE A 305 14.54 11.00 -1.48
C ILE A 305 14.53 10.93 0.05
N VAL A 306 13.39 10.57 0.63
CA VAL A 306 13.21 10.40 2.08
C VAL A 306 12.92 8.93 2.38
N ALA A 307 13.85 8.27 3.06
CA ALA A 307 13.77 6.85 3.39
C ALA A 307 13.35 6.60 4.84
N ASP A 308 13.24 5.31 5.15
CA ASP A 308 12.88 4.78 6.46
C ASP A 308 11.47 5.19 6.93
N VAL A 309 10.59 5.46 5.96
CA VAL A 309 9.17 5.74 6.16
C VAL A 309 8.46 4.45 6.55
N GLU A 310 7.50 4.52 7.45
CA GLU A 310 6.74 3.36 7.95
C GLU A 310 5.74 2.78 6.93
N CYS A 311 5.99 2.88 5.62
CA CYS A 311 5.05 2.51 4.56
C CYS A 311 5.43 1.19 3.84
N GLY A 312 5.77 0.13 4.59
CA GLY A 312 6.23 -1.14 4.02
C GLY A 312 6.30 -2.28 5.06
N HIS A 313 7.08 -3.33 4.80
CA HIS A 313 7.08 -4.59 5.57
C HIS A 313 7.73 -4.54 6.96
N VAL A 314 8.14 -3.37 7.46
CA VAL A 314 8.69 -3.20 8.81
C VAL A 314 7.68 -2.44 9.69
N PRO A 315 7.09 -3.07 10.71
CA PRO A 315 6.15 -2.41 11.61
C PRO A 315 6.76 -1.21 12.35
N PRO A 316 5.95 -0.17 12.63
CA PRO A 316 4.51 -0.08 12.37
C PRO A 316 4.20 0.37 10.93
N TYR A 317 2.91 0.48 10.60
CA TYR A 317 2.46 0.80 9.24
C TYR A 317 1.78 2.18 9.19
N LEU A 318 2.29 3.04 8.31
CA LEU A 318 1.77 4.35 7.93
C LEU A 318 1.00 4.20 6.61
N PRO A 319 -0.34 4.23 6.62
CA PRO A 319 -1.10 4.09 5.39
C PRO A 319 -0.96 5.29 4.45
N LEU A 320 -0.82 5.03 3.16
CA LEU A 320 -0.75 6.02 2.08
C LEU A 320 -1.89 5.77 1.08
N VAL A 321 -2.54 6.84 0.62
CA VAL A 321 -3.67 6.75 -0.30
C VAL A 321 -3.21 7.08 -1.72
N ASN A 322 -3.19 6.07 -2.60
CA ASN A 322 -2.96 6.29 -4.02
C ASN A 322 -4.04 7.25 -4.56
N GLY A 323 -3.60 8.35 -5.18
CA GLY A 323 -4.43 9.42 -5.73
C GLY A 323 -4.66 10.62 -4.79
N ALA A 324 -4.38 10.49 -3.48
CA ALA A 324 -4.51 11.60 -2.54
C ALA A 324 -3.47 12.70 -2.81
N HIS A 325 -3.85 13.96 -2.58
CA HIS A 325 -2.90 15.06 -2.58
C HIS A 325 -2.08 15.03 -1.28
N GLY A 326 -0.77 14.90 -1.41
CA GLY A 326 0.15 14.83 -0.30
C GLY A 326 1.01 16.09 -0.18
N ARG A 327 1.39 16.42 1.06
CA ARG A 327 2.46 17.35 1.38
C ARG A 327 3.46 16.66 2.29
N LEU A 328 4.70 16.53 1.82
CA LEU A 328 5.84 15.98 2.55
C LEU A 328 6.63 17.13 3.16
N THR A 329 6.92 17.02 4.47
CA THR A 329 7.85 17.91 5.17
C THR A 329 8.90 17.07 5.88
N HIS A 330 10.18 17.35 5.64
CA HIS A 330 11.31 16.74 6.35
C HIS A 330 12.36 17.81 6.65
N THR A 331 12.58 18.08 7.93
CA THR A 331 13.51 19.09 8.44
C THR A 331 14.34 18.49 9.56
N SER A 332 15.32 19.23 10.07
CA SER A 332 16.11 18.84 11.24
C SER A 332 15.30 18.52 12.51
N THR A 333 14.05 19.00 12.63
CA THR A 333 13.24 18.86 13.85
C THR A 333 11.89 18.18 13.63
N ARG A 334 11.51 17.91 12.37
CA ARG A 334 10.16 17.47 12.02
C ARG A 334 10.16 16.68 10.73
N SER A 335 9.47 15.55 10.75
CA SER A 335 9.16 14.72 9.59
C SER A 335 7.67 14.43 9.60
N GLU A 336 6.97 14.70 8.50
CA GLU A 336 5.56 14.38 8.38
C GLU A 336 5.09 14.26 6.93
N ILE A 337 3.99 13.56 6.75
CA ILE A 337 3.22 13.55 5.52
C ILE A 337 1.77 13.87 5.82
N THR A 338 1.27 14.90 5.15
CA THR A 338 -0.14 15.27 5.20
C THR A 338 -0.84 14.81 3.93
N GLN A 339 -1.95 14.10 4.06
CA GLN A 339 -2.76 13.62 2.94
C GLN A 339 -4.12 14.30 2.94
N THR A 340 -4.62 14.66 1.75
CA THR A 340 -5.95 15.24 1.55
C THR A 340 -6.73 14.39 0.55
N LEU A 341 -7.92 13.94 0.97
CA LEU A 341 -8.83 13.11 0.17
C LEU A 341 -9.70 13.97 -0.79
N ALA A 342 -9.07 14.76 -1.67
CA ALA A 342 -9.72 15.79 -2.51
C ALA A 342 -9.80 15.41 -4.00
#